data_AF-A0A3A5VPS7-F1
#
_entry.id   AF-A0A3A5VPS7-F1
#
_cell.length_a   1.000
_cell.length_b   1.000
_cell.length_c   1.000
_cell.angle_alpha   90.00
_cell.angle_beta   90.00
_cell.angle_gamma   90.00
#
_symmetry.space_group_name_H-M   'P 1'
#
loop_
_entity.id
_entity.type
_entity.pdbx_description
1 polymer ?
#
loop_
_entity_poly.entity_id
_entity_poly.type
_entity_poly.pdbx_seq_one_letter_code
_entity_poly.pdbx_strand_id
1 'polypeptide(L)'
;PALCARLGAVRAALDGHGGGIAVARKEATETGLRFVLDLTGACLTCGAAPGTLEGVRNDLEADSEIESIQFSTALLDTFDELGREFILAHGNVEFVDVSSAP
;
A
#
# COMPACT_ATOMS: atom_id res chain seq x y z
N PRO A 1 3.65 16.36 -13.41
CA PRO A 1 2.53 16.06 -12.49
C PRO A 1 3.05 15.55 -11.14
N ALA A 2 2.76 16.28 -10.05
CA ALA A 2 3.38 16.08 -8.73
C ALA A 2 3.13 14.67 -8.15
N LEU A 3 1.96 14.09 -8.39
CA LEU A 3 1.59 12.76 -7.90
C LEU A 3 2.42 11.61 -8.49
N CYS A 4 2.74 11.63 -9.80
CA CYS A 4 3.61 10.62 -10.39
C CYS A 4 5.06 10.72 -9.87
N ALA A 5 5.51 11.93 -9.52
CA ALA A 5 6.83 12.15 -8.94
C ALA A 5 6.91 11.67 -7.49
N ARG A 6 5.83 11.86 -6.71
CA ARG A 6 5.68 11.35 -5.33
C ARG A 6 5.56 9.84 -5.27
N LEU A 7 4.73 9.22 -6.12
CA LEU A 7 4.72 7.76 -6.26
C LEU A 7 6.10 7.24 -6.69
N GLY A 8 6.82 7.99 -7.53
CA GLY A 8 8.20 7.70 -7.89
C GLY A 8 9.15 7.73 -6.68
N ALA A 9 9.00 8.70 -5.77
CA ALA A 9 9.81 8.79 -4.55
C ALA A 9 9.50 7.67 -3.54
N VAL A 10 8.22 7.34 -3.33
CA VAL A 10 7.80 6.20 -2.52
C VAL A 10 8.31 4.89 -3.13
N ARG A 11 8.17 4.74 -4.45
CA ARG A 11 8.69 3.59 -5.20
C ARG A 11 10.21 3.49 -5.07
N ALA A 12 10.95 4.60 -5.18
CA ALA A 12 12.40 4.64 -5.04
C ALA A 12 12.86 4.32 -3.61
N ALA A 13 12.12 4.74 -2.58
CA ALA A 13 12.41 4.41 -1.19
C ALA A 13 12.29 2.90 -0.91
N LEU A 14 11.39 2.21 -1.63
CA LEU A 14 11.15 0.78 -1.50
C LEU A 14 12.05 -0.08 -2.39
N ASP A 15 12.39 0.41 -3.58
CA ASP A 15 13.28 -0.26 -4.53
C ASP A 15 14.68 -0.49 -3.91
N GLY A 16 15.14 0.43 -3.05
CA GLY A 16 16.38 0.29 -2.29
C GLY A 16 16.45 -0.91 -1.33
N HIS A 17 15.33 -1.58 -1.05
CA HIS A 17 15.24 -2.79 -0.22
C HIS A 17 14.87 -4.06 -1.03
N GLY A 18 14.80 -3.97 -2.37
CA GLY A 18 14.46 -5.10 -3.23
C GLY A 18 12.96 -5.41 -3.31
N GLY A 19 12.09 -4.54 -2.79
CA GLY A 19 10.63 -4.62 -2.98
C GLY A 19 10.08 -3.42 -3.75
N GLY A 20 8.78 -3.40 -4.01
CA GLY A 20 8.15 -2.33 -4.77
C GLY A 20 6.65 -2.23 -4.51
N ILE A 21 6.11 -1.01 -4.58
CA ILE A 21 4.66 -0.77 -4.56
C ILE A 21 4.13 -0.70 -5.99
N ALA A 22 3.13 -1.51 -6.28
CA ALA A 22 2.26 -1.39 -7.44
C ALA A 22 0.95 -0.70 -7.04
N VAL A 23 0.39 0.09 -7.94
CA VAL A 23 -0.98 0.60 -7.78
C VAL A 23 -1.91 -0.47 -8.31
N ALA A 24 -2.59 -1.20 -7.44
CA ALA A 24 -3.60 -2.18 -7.83
C ALA A 24 -4.84 -1.48 -8.40
N ARG A 25 -5.24 -0.37 -7.79
CA ARG A 25 -6.41 0.40 -8.22
C ARG A 25 -6.25 1.87 -7.90
N LYS A 26 -6.82 2.71 -8.76
CA LYS A 26 -6.93 4.15 -8.57
C LYS A 26 -8.38 4.55 -8.85
N GLU A 27 -9.00 5.20 -7.89
CA GLU A 27 -10.31 5.82 -8.03
C GLU A 27 -10.18 7.32 -7.80
N ALA A 28 -10.76 8.11 -8.70
CA ALA A 28 -10.91 9.54 -8.51
C ALA A 28 -12.34 9.77 -8.02
N THR A 29 -12.48 10.28 -6.81
CA THR A 29 -13.75 10.71 -6.22
C THR A 29 -13.92 12.21 -6.46
N GLU A 30 -15.11 12.74 -6.17
CA GLU A 30 -15.35 14.19 -6.19
C GLU A 30 -14.54 14.93 -5.11
N THR A 31 -14.11 14.21 -4.07
CA THR A 31 -13.42 14.71 -2.89
C THR A 31 -11.91 14.50 -2.91
N GLY A 32 -11.38 13.66 -3.79
CA GLY A 32 -9.95 13.43 -3.94
C GLY A 32 -9.60 12.15 -4.70
N LEU A 33 -8.40 11.63 -4.49
CA LEU A 33 -7.93 10.38 -5.07
C LEU A 33 -7.87 9.28 -4.00
N ARG A 34 -8.50 8.15 -4.30
CA ARG A 34 -8.42 6.93 -3.50
C ARG A 34 -7.54 5.92 -4.22
N PHE A 35 -6.56 5.37 -3.53
CA PHE A 35 -5.68 4.36 -4.10
C PHE A 35 -5.76 3.05 -3.34
N VAL A 36 -5.66 1.96 -4.09
CA VAL A 36 -5.38 0.63 -3.54
C VAL A 36 -3.99 0.24 -4.01
N LEU A 37 -3.10 0.02 -3.05
CA LEU A 37 -1.70 -0.34 -3.28
C LEU A 37 -1.49 -1.83 -3.05
N ASP A 38 -0.58 -2.40 -3.83
CA ASP A 38 -0.11 -3.77 -3.71
C ASP A 38 1.39 -3.75 -3.51
N LEU A 39 1.92 -4.53 -2.56
CA LEU A 39 3.37 -4.64 -2.39
C LEU A 39 3.88 -5.92 -3.04
N THR A 40 4.95 -5.75 -3.79
CA THR A 40 5.62 -6.79 -4.56
C THR A 40 7.08 -6.89 -4.11
N GLY A 41 7.69 -8.07 -4.28
CA GLY A 41 9.13 -8.26 -4.08
C GLY A 41 9.59 -8.45 -2.63
N ALA A 42 10.86 -8.11 -2.34
CA ALA A 42 11.57 -8.52 -1.13
C ALA A 42 11.06 -7.89 0.18
N CYS A 43 10.22 -6.86 0.10
CA CYS A 43 9.49 -6.32 1.26
C CYS A 43 8.64 -7.38 1.97
N LEU A 44 8.25 -8.45 1.28
CA LEU A 44 7.53 -9.59 1.88
C LEU A 44 8.45 -10.52 2.69
N THR A 45 9.72 -10.65 2.33
CA THR A 45 10.64 -11.66 2.89
C THR A 45 11.49 -11.16 4.07
N CYS A 46 11.64 -9.83 4.24
CA CYS A 46 12.25 -9.24 5.45
C CYS A 46 11.21 -8.75 6.46
N GLY A 47 9.93 -9.02 6.21
CA GLY A 47 8.82 -8.48 6.98
C GLY A 47 8.49 -7.09 6.47
N ALA A 48 7.32 -6.98 5.81
CA ALA A 48 6.64 -5.70 5.71
C ALA A 48 6.27 -5.35 7.14
N ALA A 49 7.21 -4.74 7.87
CA ALA A 49 6.97 -4.40 9.26
C ALA A 49 5.71 -3.53 9.28
N PRO A 50 4.74 -3.77 10.18
CA PRO A 50 3.47 -3.06 10.19
C PRO A 50 3.61 -1.53 10.07
N GLY A 51 4.65 -0.97 10.68
CA GLY A 51 4.97 0.47 10.59
C GLY A 51 5.36 0.96 9.18
N THR A 52 5.77 0.08 8.27
CA THR A 52 6.08 0.45 6.87
C THR A 52 4.81 0.73 6.08
N LEU A 53 3.76 -0.09 6.26
CA LEU A 53 2.46 0.13 5.60
C LEU A 53 1.84 1.43 6.08
N GLU A 54 1.84 1.63 7.40
CA GLU A 54 1.36 2.86 8.03
C GLU A 54 2.17 4.08 7.55
N GLY A 55 3.50 3.97 7.49
CA GLY A 55 4.36 5.06 7.01
C GLY A 55 4.11 5.44 5.55
N VAL A 56 3.93 4.46 4.66
CA VAL A 56 3.58 4.69 3.25
C VAL A 56 2.22 5.36 3.13
N ARG A 57 1.21 4.85 3.86
CA ARG A 57 -0.13 5.43 3.91
C ARG A 57 -0.05 6.89 4.35
N ASN A 58 0.65 7.16 5.45
CA ASN A 58 0.78 8.50 6.01
C ASN A 58 1.50 9.46 5.05
N ASP A 59 2.60 9.04 4.40
CA ASP A 59 3.31 9.90 3.44
C ASP A 59 2.46 10.26 2.21
N LEU A 60 1.63 9.34 1.75
CA LEU A 60 0.73 9.57 0.61
C LEU A 60 -0.50 10.39 1.01
N GLU A 61 -1.15 10.08 2.14
CA GLU A 61 -2.28 10.85 2.67
C GLU A 61 -1.86 12.25 3.19
N ALA A 62 -0.56 12.52 3.35
CA ALA A 62 -0.08 13.87 3.59
C ALA A 62 -0.31 14.81 2.39
N ASP A 63 -0.60 14.26 1.21
CA ASP A 63 -0.95 15.03 0.02
C ASP A 63 -2.44 15.37 0.02
N SER A 64 -2.76 16.66 -0.17
CA SER A 64 -4.15 17.14 -0.16
C SER A 64 -4.98 16.65 -1.35
N GLU A 65 -4.35 16.10 -2.39
CA GLU A 65 -5.05 15.45 -3.50
C GLU A 65 -5.48 14.01 -3.17
N ILE A 66 -4.93 13.41 -2.11
CA ILE A 66 -5.22 12.03 -1.71
C ILE A 66 -6.24 12.01 -0.58
N GLU A 67 -7.39 11.38 -0.86
CA GLU A 67 -8.46 11.21 0.13
C GLU A 67 -8.14 10.04 1.07
N SER A 68 -7.69 8.90 0.51
CA SER A 68 -7.45 7.69 1.29
C SER A 68 -6.56 6.68 0.57
N ILE A 69 -5.71 6.00 1.34
CA ILE A 69 -4.85 4.91 0.86
C ILE A 69 -5.24 3.61 1.55
N GLN A 70 -5.52 2.59 0.73
CA GLN A 70 -5.82 1.23 1.16
C GLN A 70 -4.84 0.24 0.52
N PHE A 71 -4.78 -0.97 1.06
CA PHE A 71 -3.93 -2.04 0.56
C PHE A 71 -4.76 -3.20 0.04
N SER A 72 -4.26 -3.91 -0.97
CA SER A 72 -4.92 -5.09 -1.50
C SER A 72 -4.89 -6.24 -0.50
N THR A 73 -6.01 -6.95 -0.31
CA THR A 73 -6.03 -8.24 0.40
C THR A 73 -5.19 -9.31 -0.29
N ALA A 74 -4.89 -9.17 -1.59
CA ALA A 74 -3.99 -10.07 -2.31
C ALA A 74 -2.58 -10.10 -1.69
N LEU A 75 -2.16 -9.00 -1.05
CA LEU A 75 -0.94 -8.96 -0.27
C LEU A 75 -0.95 -10.00 0.86
N LEU A 76 -2.08 -10.14 1.55
CA LEU A 76 -2.20 -11.06 2.68
C LEU A 76 -2.07 -12.53 2.24
N ASP A 77 -2.34 -12.83 0.97
CA ASP A 77 -2.18 -14.17 0.37
C ASP A 77 -0.71 -14.56 0.20
N THR A 78 0.20 -13.55 0.16
CA THR A 78 1.64 -13.79 0.08
C THR A 78 2.28 -14.12 1.45
N PHE A 79 1.55 -13.91 2.54
CA PHE A 79 1.98 -14.23 3.90
C PHE A 79 1.34 -15.53 4.38
N ASP A 80 2.07 -16.26 5.23
CA ASP A 80 1.50 -17.38 5.98
C ASP A 80 0.48 -16.86 7.03
N GLU A 81 -0.31 -17.75 7.62
CA GLU A 81 -1.41 -17.42 8.53
C GLU A 81 -0.97 -16.48 9.66
N LEU A 82 0.18 -16.79 10.29
CA LEU A 82 0.75 -15.97 11.36
C LEU A 82 1.16 -14.57 10.89
N GLY A 83 1.75 -14.47 9.68
CA GLY A 83 2.15 -13.19 9.11
C GLY A 83 0.93 -12.33 8.76
N ARG A 84 -0.11 -12.95 8.22
CA ARG A 84 -1.38 -12.30 7.92
C ARG A 84 -2.06 -11.77 9.18
N GLU A 85 -2.18 -12.57 10.23
CA GLU A 85 -2.76 -12.14 11.51
C GLU A 85 -1.96 -10.99 12.12
N PHE A 86 -0.63 -11.06 12.04
CA PHE A 86 0.24 -10.00 12.54
C PHE A 86 0.05 -8.67 11.80
N ILE A 87 -0.06 -8.71 10.47
CA ILE A 87 -0.31 -7.52 9.65
C ILE A 87 -1.73 -6.97 9.89
N LEU A 88 -2.74 -7.82 10.05
CA LEU A 88 -4.11 -7.39 10.37
C LEU A 88 -4.19 -6.77 11.77
N ALA A 89 -3.47 -7.32 12.75
CA ALA A 89 -3.48 -6.85 14.13
C ALA A 89 -2.63 -5.59 14.35
N HIS A 90 -1.52 -5.44 13.62
CA HIS A 90 -0.53 -4.39 13.87
C HIS A 90 -0.32 -3.41 12.72
N GLY A 91 -0.80 -3.73 11.51
CA GLY A 91 -0.57 -2.91 10.32
C GLY A 91 -1.27 -1.55 10.35
N ASN A 92 -2.34 -1.41 11.13
CA ASN A 92 -3.10 -0.17 11.30
C ASN A 92 -3.50 0.50 9.96
N VAL A 93 -3.75 -0.34 8.95
CA VAL A 93 -4.14 0.05 7.60
C VAL A 93 -5.33 -0.77 7.15
N GLU A 94 -6.08 -0.25 6.19
CA GLU A 94 -7.27 -0.91 5.65
C GLU A 94 -6.92 -1.79 4.45
N PHE A 95 -7.36 -3.06 4.50
CA PHE A 95 -7.20 -4.02 3.43
C PHE A 95 -8.51 -4.20 2.68
N VAL A 96 -8.47 -4.08 1.36
CA VAL A 96 -9.64 -4.23 0.49
C VAL A 96 -9.38 -5.21 -0.64
N ASP A 97 -10.43 -5.95 -0.98
CA ASP A 97 -10.39 -6.86 -2.10
C ASP A 97 -10.59 -6.10 -3.41
N VAL A 98 -9.55 -6.10 -4.25
CA VAL A 98 -9.57 -5.47 -5.57
C VAL A 98 -10.13 -6.37 -6.67
N SER A 99 -10.32 -7.66 -6.38
CA SER A 99 -10.89 -8.66 -7.31
C SER A 99 -12.42 -8.63 -7.30
N SER A 100 -13.02 -8.20 -6.19
CA SER A 100 -14.46 -8.12 -5.97
C SER A 100 -14.96 -6.70 -6.25
N ALA A 101 -14.95 -6.32 -7.53
CA ALA A 101 -15.91 -5.34 -8.05
C ALA A 101 -16.56 -5.93 -9.30
N PRO A 102 -17.89 -5.82 -9.44
CA PRO A 102 -18.70 -6.51 -10.46
C PRO A 102 -18.39 -6.10 -11.90
#